data_AF-A0A7S2VKX9-F1
#
_entry.id   AF-A0A7S2VKX9-F1
#
_cell.length_a   1.000
_cell.length_b   1.000
_cell.length_c   1.000
_cell.angle_alpha   90.00
_cell.angle_beta   90.00
_cell.angle_gamma   90.00
#
_symmetry.space_group_name_H-M   'P 1'
#
loop_
_entity.id
_entity.type
_entity.pdbx_description
1 polymer ?
#
loop_
_entity_poly.entity_id
_entity_poly.type
_entity_poly.pdbx_seq_one_letter_code
_entity_poly.pdbx_strand_id
1 'polypeptide(L)'
;MSCLAAFAAASLAFAVADAASVAAPLAAAPDVQPVAPTLVGVTTLGSAISDSAAEASADGMCVLQVQAGAAAARIPEPPDQCDLGYAAMLKVAAPQCVEACPGACGALNQVFAELYASGEEGLRLSVCGLRQPLSCLLAAGSATVCAPAVRNASDFGLYWLKSEERLQSACTTGASSLQARGPCEWSYAARVAQYAPGCVAACPAMCGPLNQAIYAYFTGGEAALRGVLCGSREDFVCVYASGECQPAIGRIAEFGITWLATQGAFDAECAA
;
A
#
# COMPACT_ATOMS: atom_id res chain seq x y z
N MET A 1 -41.06 -0.94 39.85
CA MET A 1 -41.13 -2.35 40.29
C MET A 1 -41.68 -3.18 39.15
N SER A 2 -40.91 -4.20 38.73
CA SER A 2 -41.29 -5.38 37.93
C SER A 2 -41.56 -5.24 36.43
N CYS A 3 -40.55 -5.61 35.62
CA CYS A 3 -40.62 -6.53 34.47
C CYS A 3 -39.17 -7.02 34.24
N LEU A 4 -38.77 -8.18 34.81
CA LEU A 4 -38.59 -9.46 34.09
C LEU A 4 -37.63 -9.30 32.90
N ALA A 5 -36.34 -9.60 33.03
CA ALA A 5 -35.69 -10.92 33.03
C ALA A 5 -35.67 -11.65 31.67
N ALA A 6 -34.49 -12.21 31.36
CA ALA A 6 -34.13 -13.16 30.31
C ALA A 6 -33.51 -12.58 29.02
N PHE A 7 -32.20 -12.78 28.84
CA PHE A 7 -31.71 -13.74 27.86
C PHE A 7 -30.36 -14.30 28.28
N ALA A 8 -30.29 -15.63 28.23
CA ALA A 8 -29.19 -16.47 28.67
C ALA A 8 -28.16 -16.72 27.56
N ALA A 9 -27.00 -17.14 28.03
CA ALA A 9 -25.87 -17.79 27.37
C ALA A 9 -26.14 -18.49 26.03
N ALA A 10 -25.23 -18.27 25.07
CA ALA A 10 -24.90 -19.24 24.03
C ALA A 10 -23.38 -19.46 24.03
N SER A 11 -23.00 -20.67 24.39
CA SER A 11 -21.63 -21.16 24.50
C SER A 11 -21.08 -21.62 23.14
N LEU A 12 -19.79 -21.36 22.98
CA LEU A 12 -18.74 -22.10 22.26
C LEU A 12 -19.13 -23.39 21.50
N ALA A 13 -18.76 -23.44 20.22
CA ALA A 13 -18.38 -24.66 19.53
C ALA A 13 -17.06 -24.43 18.78
N PHE A 14 -15.97 -24.97 19.34
CA PHE A 14 -14.66 -25.12 18.71
C PHE A 14 -14.75 -26.37 17.80
N ALA A 15 -14.45 -26.23 16.51
CA ALA A 15 -14.21 -27.35 15.62
C ALA A 15 -12.76 -27.30 15.15
N VAL A 16 -11.98 -28.24 15.65
CA VAL A 16 -10.65 -28.60 15.16
C VAL A 16 -10.80 -29.48 13.92
N ALA A 17 -10.15 -29.12 12.82
CA ALA A 17 -9.93 -30.00 11.68
C ALA A 17 -8.44 -30.02 11.35
N ASP A 18 -7.91 -31.23 11.36
CA ASP A 18 -6.50 -31.58 11.21
C ASP A 18 -6.06 -31.64 9.74
N ALA A 19 -4.74 -31.65 9.57
CA ALA A 19 -4.00 -31.45 8.33
C ALA A 19 -4.16 -32.55 7.26
N ALA A 20 -4.07 -32.14 5.98
CA ALA A 20 -3.57 -33.00 4.92
C ALA A 20 -2.87 -32.16 3.82
N SER A 21 -1.56 -32.33 3.77
CA SER A 21 -0.61 -31.87 2.76
C SER A 21 -0.83 -32.54 1.39
N VAL A 22 -0.88 -31.75 0.32
CA VAL A 22 -0.63 -32.23 -1.05
C VAL A 22 0.22 -31.19 -1.78
N ALA A 23 1.41 -31.60 -2.19
CA ALA A 23 2.28 -30.89 -3.11
C ALA A 23 1.74 -31.02 -4.54
N ALA A 24 1.69 -29.92 -5.30
CA ALA A 24 1.49 -29.95 -6.76
C ALA A 24 2.10 -28.70 -7.43
N PRO A 25 2.57 -28.81 -8.68
CA PRO A 25 3.59 -27.95 -9.28
C PRO A 25 3.06 -26.64 -9.89
N LEU A 26 3.97 -25.68 -10.07
CA LEU A 26 3.76 -24.45 -10.85
C LEU A 26 3.27 -24.79 -12.27
N ALA A 27 2.00 -24.49 -12.54
CA ALA A 27 1.40 -24.49 -13.86
C ALA A 27 1.04 -23.06 -14.26
N ALA A 28 1.17 -22.80 -15.57
CA ALA A 28 1.08 -21.53 -16.25
C ALA A 28 -0.18 -20.69 -15.94
N ALA A 29 0.01 -19.37 -15.90
CA ALA A 29 -1.07 -18.38 -15.77
C ALA A 29 -2.02 -18.42 -17.00
N PRO A 30 -3.34 -18.32 -16.80
CA PRO A 30 -4.31 -18.19 -17.89
C PRO A 30 -4.33 -16.78 -18.48
N ASP A 31 -4.53 -16.71 -19.81
CA ASP A 31 -4.84 -15.51 -20.59
C ASP A 31 -6.02 -14.71 -20.01
N VAL A 32 -5.78 -13.45 -19.66
CA VAL A 32 -6.82 -12.49 -19.26
C VAL A 32 -7.08 -11.55 -20.43
N GLN A 33 -8.26 -11.65 -21.04
CA GLN A 33 -8.71 -10.72 -22.07
C GLN A 33 -9.17 -9.38 -21.47
N PRO A 34 -8.94 -8.25 -22.16
CA PRO A 34 -9.32 -6.92 -21.67
C PRO A 34 -10.82 -6.66 -21.84
N VAL A 35 -11.48 -6.23 -20.75
CA VAL A 35 -12.86 -5.73 -20.75
C VAL A 35 -12.83 -4.20 -20.78
N ALA A 36 -13.46 -3.61 -21.79
CA ALA A 36 -13.56 -2.16 -21.96
C ALA A 36 -14.50 -1.52 -20.91
N PRO A 37 -14.21 -0.31 -20.39
CA PRO A 37 -15.09 0.36 -19.44
C PRO A 37 -16.25 1.09 -20.13
N THR A 38 -17.46 0.83 -19.65
CA THR A 38 -18.68 1.57 -20.01
C THR A 38 -18.75 2.85 -19.16
N LEU A 39 -18.79 4.01 -19.82
CA LEU A 39 -18.97 5.33 -19.20
C LEU A 39 -20.39 5.47 -18.62
N VAL A 40 -20.49 5.71 -17.31
CA VAL A 40 -21.74 6.17 -16.66
C VAL A 40 -21.57 7.64 -16.29
N GLY A 41 -22.49 8.47 -16.77
CA GLY A 41 -22.47 9.92 -16.61
C GLY A 41 -22.68 10.36 -15.16
N VAL A 42 -21.78 11.22 -14.68
CA VAL A 42 -21.88 11.93 -13.40
C VAL A 42 -22.71 13.19 -13.63
N THR A 43 -23.91 13.23 -13.06
CA THR A 43 -24.68 14.47 -12.91
C THR A 43 -24.19 15.25 -11.69
N THR A 44 -24.00 16.54 -11.91
CA THR A 44 -23.61 17.57 -10.94
C THR A 44 -24.64 17.71 -9.82
N LEU A 45 -24.19 17.67 -8.56
CA LEU A 45 -24.97 18.15 -7.41
C LEU A 45 -24.24 19.33 -6.79
N GLY A 46 -24.90 20.49 -6.91
CA GLY A 46 -24.44 21.78 -6.44
C GLY A 46 -24.57 21.98 -4.93
N SER A 47 -23.73 22.88 -4.46
CA SER A 47 -23.62 23.41 -3.11
C SER A 47 -24.94 23.98 -2.57
N ALA A 48 -25.27 23.63 -1.32
CA ALA A 48 -26.11 24.45 -0.45
C ALA A 48 -25.73 24.17 1.01
N ILE A 49 -24.82 24.97 1.54
CA ILE A 49 -24.67 25.26 2.96
C ILE A 49 -25.38 26.59 3.21
N SER A 50 -26.42 26.59 4.03
CA SER A 50 -26.82 27.76 4.81
C SER A 50 -27.83 27.42 5.90
N ASP A 51 -27.44 27.82 7.11
CA ASP A 51 -28.20 28.40 8.21
C ASP A 51 -29.23 27.56 8.99
N SER A 52 -28.80 27.25 10.22
CA SER A 52 -29.64 26.91 11.36
C SER A 52 -30.14 28.21 12.02
N ALA A 53 -31.45 28.42 12.02
CA ALA A 53 -32.10 29.34 12.96
C ALA A 53 -33.29 28.60 13.58
N ALA A 54 -33.19 28.39 14.89
CA ALA A 54 -34.23 27.83 15.73
C ALA A 54 -35.25 28.93 16.05
N GLU A 55 -36.54 28.66 15.84
CA GLU A 55 -37.61 29.26 16.64
C GLU A 55 -38.69 28.21 16.94
N ALA A 56 -39.11 28.20 18.19
CA ALA A 56 -40.12 27.32 18.75
C ALA A 56 -41.52 27.86 18.47
N SER A 57 -42.46 26.99 18.12
CA SER A 57 -43.89 27.24 18.30
C SER A 57 -44.62 25.90 18.39
N ALA A 58 -45.38 25.77 19.47
CA ALA A 58 -46.27 24.66 19.75
C ALA A 58 -47.60 24.86 19.01
N ASP A 59 -48.04 23.84 18.26
CA ASP A 59 -49.41 23.32 18.19
C ASP A 59 -49.57 22.47 16.92
N GLY A 60 -50.18 21.29 17.03
CA GLY A 60 -50.66 20.51 15.88
C GLY A 60 -49.74 19.38 15.41
N MET A 61 -49.63 18.32 16.22
CA MET A 61 -48.93 17.10 15.88
C MET A 61 -49.77 16.22 14.92
N CYS A 62 -49.52 16.32 13.62
CA CYS A 62 -49.96 15.32 12.63
C CYS A 62 -48.72 14.55 12.16
N VAL A 63 -48.51 13.37 12.73
CA VAL A 63 -47.37 12.50 12.43
C VAL A 63 -47.60 11.85 11.06
N LEU A 64 -47.07 12.47 10.00
CA LEU A 64 -46.85 11.79 8.73
C LEU A 64 -45.66 10.85 8.91
N GLN A 65 -45.96 9.57 9.17
CA GLN A 65 -44.96 8.51 9.09
C GLN A 65 -44.52 8.36 7.62
N VAL A 66 -43.40 8.99 7.27
CA VAL A 66 -42.66 8.65 6.05
C VAL A 66 -41.98 7.31 6.31
N GLN A 67 -42.58 6.24 5.78
CA GLN A 67 -41.89 4.95 5.66
C GLN A 67 -40.80 5.10 4.60
N ALA A 68 -39.61 5.53 5.03
CA ALA A 68 -38.41 5.45 4.23
C ALA A 68 -37.99 3.97 4.16
N GLY A 69 -38.54 3.24 3.19
CA GLY A 69 -37.98 2.00 2.72
C GLY A 69 -36.66 2.28 2.01
N ALA A 70 -35.61 2.55 2.79
CA ALA A 70 -34.26 2.68 2.25
C ALA A 70 -33.77 1.28 1.89
N ALA A 71 -33.90 0.92 0.61
CA ALA A 71 -32.95 0.00 0.00
C ALA A 71 -31.59 0.67 0.10
N ALA A 72 -30.83 0.36 1.15
CA ALA A 72 -29.47 0.82 1.30
C ALA A 72 -28.69 0.31 0.08
N ALA A 73 -28.40 1.22 -0.86
CA ALA A 73 -27.35 0.98 -1.83
C ALA A 73 -26.11 0.61 -1.01
N ARG A 74 -25.64 -0.64 -1.15
CA ARG A 74 -24.39 -1.05 -0.51
C ARG A 74 -23.32 -0.15 -1.09
N ILE A 75 -22.83 0.79 -0.28
CA ILE A 75 -21.58 1.49 -0.58
C ILE A 75 -20.55 0.38 -0.72
N PRO A 76 -19.81 0.29 -1.85
CA PRO A 76 -18.71 -0.64 -1.97
C PRO A 76 -17.81 -0.45 -0.76
N GLU A 77 -17.60 -1.51 0.02
CA GLU A 77 -16.65 -1.44 1.12
C GLU A 77 -15.30 -1.01 0.55
N PRO A 78 -14.61 -0.05 1.21
CA PRO A 78 -13.28 0.33 0.76
C PRO A 78 -12.40 -0.93 0.69
N PRO A 79 -11.54 -1.04 -0.33
CA PRO A 79 -10.68 -2.21 -0.50
C PRO A 79 -9.89 -2.49 0.78
N ASP A 80 -9.74 -3.77 1.11
CA ASP A 80 -8.94 -4.21 2.25
C ASP A 80 -7.52 -3.64 2.12
N GLN A 81 -7.02 -3.01 3.17
CA GLN A 81 -5.69 -2.43 3.20
C GLN A 81 -4.60 -3.48 2.92
N CYS A 82 -4.84 -4.74 3.24
CA CYS A 82 -3.95 -5.86 2.96
C CYS A 82 -3.95 -6.32 1.50
N ASP A 83 -4.89 -5.84 0.67
CA ASP A 83 -4.96 -6.13 -0.76
C ASP A 83 -4.36 -4.99 -1.61
N LEU A 84 -3.76 -3.98 -0.98
CA LEU A 84 -3.18 -2.83 -1.65
C LEU A 84 -1.71 -2.59 -1.29
N GLY A 85 -0.96 -2.02 -2.22
CA GLY A 85 0.37 -1.44 -1.98
C GLY A 85 1.38 -2.44 -1.40
N TYR A 86 2.12 -2.01 -0.39
CA TYR A 86 3.13 -2.87 0.27
C TYR A 86 2.50 -3.96 1.12
N ALA A 87 1.30 -3.72 1.65
CA ALA A 87 0.59 -4.74 2.41
C ALA A 87 0.13 -5.91 1.53
N ALA A 88 -0.20 -5.68 0.25
CA ALA A 88 -0.44 -6.74 -0.72
C ALA A 88 0.79 -7.62 -0.93
N MET A 89 1.97 -7.04 -1.09
CA MET A 89 3.22 -7.81 -1.18
C MET A 89 3.48 -8.61 0.09
N LEU A 90 3.24 -7.99 1.24
CA LEU A 90 3.36 -8.64 2.52
C LEU A 90 2.44 -9.87 2.60
N LYS A 91 1.18 -9.73 2.15
CA LYS A 91 0.20 -10.82 2.10
C LYS A 91 0.64 -11.95 1.19
N VAL A 92 1.21 -11.64 0.01
CA VAL A 92 1.75 -12.65 -0.92
C VAL A 92 2.98 -13.35 -0.31
N ALA A 93 3.89 -12.60 0.30
CA ALA A 93 5.14 -13.14 0.83
C ALA A 93 4.97 -13.89 2.16
N ALA A 94 4.02 -13.48 2.99
CA ALA A 94 3.78 -13.98 4.34
C ALA A 94 2.30 -13.87 4.73
N PRO A 95 1.40 -14.68 4.14
CA PRO A 95 -0.04 -14.60 4.41
C PRO A 95 -0.36 -14.84 5.89
N GLN A 96 0.32 -15.79 6.54
CA GLN A 96 0.16 -16.06 7.98
C GLN A 96 0.59 -14.88 8.86
N CYS A 97 1.53 -14.06 8.40
CA CYS A 97 1.91 -12.84 9.12
C CYS A 97 0.79 -11.80 9.06
N VAL A 98 0.14 -11.65 7.90
CA VAL A 98 -1.01 -10.74 7.74
C VAL A 98 -2.19 -11.20 8.59
N GLU A 99 -2.47 -12.51 8.62
CA GLU A 99 -3.50 -13.08 9.49
C GLU A 99 -3.22 -12.83 10.98
N ALA A 100 -1.95 -12.94 11.40
CA ALA A 100 -1.53 -12.66 12.77
C ALA A 100 -1.55 -11.15 13.11
N CYS A 101 -1.36 -10.29 12.11
CA CYS A 101 -1.18 -8.84 12.28
C CYS A 101 -2.01 -8.02 11.27
N PRO A 102 -3.35 -8.10 11.28
CA PRO A 102 -4.19 -7.42 10.29
C PRO A 102 -4.08 -5.89 10.38
N GLY A 103 -3.85 -5.35 11.59
CA GLY A 103 -3.62 -3.92 11.81
C GLY A 103 -2.33 -3.38 11.17
N ALA A 104 -1.37 -4.25 10.81
CA ALA A 104 -0.12 -3.82 10.21
C ALA A 104 -0.28 -3.37 8.76
N CYS A 105 -1.31 -3.84 8.04
CA CYS A 105 -1.50 -3.52 6.62
C CYS A 105 -1.74 -2.02 6.38
N GLY A 106 -2.72 -1.44 7.08
CA GLY A 106 -3.00 -0.01 7.01
C GLY A 106 -1.81 0.83 7.46
N ALA A 107 -1.12 0.40 8.52
CA ALA A 107 0.06 1.08 9.03
C ALA A 107 1.20 1.09 8.00
N LEU A 108 1.48 -0.03 7.35
CA LEU A 108 2.52 -0.11 6.31
C LEU A 108 2.21 0.80 5.14
N ASN A 109 0.98 0.74 4.60
CA ASN A 109 0.61 1.59 3.48
C ASN A 109 0.70 3.08 3.84
N GLN A 110 0.29 3.47 5.05
CA GLN A 110 0.40 4.86 5.50
C GLN A 110 1.85 5.31 5.69
N VAL A 111 2.71 4.48 6.28
CA VAL A 111 4.15 4.73 6.43
C VAL A 111 4.80 5.04 5.07
N PHE A 112 4.48 4.26 4.05
CA PHE A 112 5.00 4.48 2.72
C PHE A 112 4.38 5.70 2.02
N ALA A 113 3.07 5.92 2.16
CA ALA A 113 2.43 7.10 1.61
C ALA A 113 3.08 8.39 2.12
N GLU A 114 3.38 8.45 3.42
CA GLU A 114 4.02 9.61 4.06
C GLU A 114 5.50 9.75 3.72
N LEU A 115 6.20 8.64 3.52
CA LEU A 115 7.55 8.66 2.95
C LEU A 115 7.57 9.30 1.56
N TYR A 116 6.60 8.96 0.70
CA TYR A 116 6.54 9.53 -0.64
C TYR A 116 6.05 10.97 -0.66
N ALA A 117 5.14 11.35 0.25
CA ALA A 117 4.61 12.69 0.35
C ALA A 117 5.59 13.68 0.99
N SER A 118 6.28 13.24 2.05
CA SER A 118 6.99 14.12 2.99
C SER A 118 8.44 13.67 3.26
N GLY A 119 8.94 12.68 2.51
CA GLY A 119 10.31 12.19 2.62
C GLY A 119 10.59 11.48 3.95
N GLU A 120 11.86 11.50 4.37
CA GLU A 120 12.32 10.80 5.58
C GLU A 120 11.60 11.28 6.85
N GLU A 121 11.29 12.56 6.95
CA GLU A 121 10.61 13.10 8.14
C GLU A 121 9.16 12.62 8.21
N GLY A 122 8.46 12.56 7.07
CA GLY A 122 7.13 11.94 6.98
C GLY A 122 7.14 10.47 7.36
N LEU A 123 8.12 9.73 6.84
CA LEU A 123 8.34 8.33 7.20
C LEU A 123 8.52 8.18 8.71
N ARG A 124 9.40 8.99 9.31
CA ARG A 124 9.70 8.95 10.74
C ARG A 124 8.49 9.22 11.59
N LEU A 125 7.79 10.32 11.32
CA LEU A 125 6.57 10.67 12.05
C LEU A 125 5.52 9.55 11.95
N SER A 126 5.40 8.93 10.77
CA SER A 126 4.43 7.86 10.53
C SER A 126 4.80 6.55 11.22
N VAL A 127 6.06 6.09 11.11
CA VAL A 127 6.54 4.90 11.81
C VAL A 127 6.32 5.04 13.32
N CYS A 128 6.55 6.24 13.85
CA CYS A 128 6.39 6.50 15.28
C CYS A 128 4.93 6.63 15.72
N GLY A 129 4.08 7.26 14.91
CA GLY A 129 2.64 7.33 15.16
C GLY A 129 1.94 5.98 15.03
N LEU A 130 2.47 5.11 14.16
CA LEU A 130 1.93 3.78 13.84
C LEU A 130 2.73 2.65 14.51
N ARG A 131 3.48 2.96 15.56
CA ARG A 131 4.36 1.98 16.21
C ARG A 131 3.62 0.74 16.71
N GLN A 132 2.43 0.92 17.30
CA GLN A 132 1.64 -0.19 17.85
C GLN A 132 1.27 -1.24 16.79
N PRO A 133 0.59 -0.90 15.68
CA PRO A 133 0.30 -1.89 14.64
C PRO A 133 1.56 -2.50 14.00
N LEU A 134 2.65 -1.73 13.87
CA LEU A 134 3.92 -2.25 13.32
C LEU A 134 4.65 -3.20 14.27
N SER A 135 4.53 -2.99 15.60
CA SER A 135 5.17 -3.85 16.61
C SER A 135 4.65 -5.28 16.59
N CYS A 136 3.43 -5.51 16.10
CA CYS A 136 2.90 -6.86 15.90
C CYS A 136 3.82 -7.68 14.97
N LEU A 137 4.43 -7.09 13.94
CA LEU A 137 5.32 -7.83 13.03
C LEU A 137 6.58 -8.38 13.72
N LEU A 138 6.92 -7.83 14.88
CA LEU A 138 8.15 -8.07 15.63
C LEU A 138 7.91 -8.81 16.95
N ALA A 139 6.66 -8.86 17.41
CA ALA A 139 6.28 -9.47 18.67
C ALA A 139 6.59 -10.97 18.68
N ALA A 140 7.01 -11.51 19.83
CA ALA A 140 7.44 -12.90 19.95
C ALA A 140 6.40 -13.93 19.45
N GLY A 141 5.10 -13.64 19.59
CA GLY A 141 4.01 -14.52 19.15
C GLY A 141 3.82 -14.62 17.63
N SER A 142 4.32 -13.65 16.87
CA SER A 142 4.14 -13.51 15.42
C SER A 142 5.48 -13.43 14.68
N ALA A 143 6.59 -13.22 15.39
CA ALA A 143 7.92 -13.04 14.80
C ALA A 143 8.32 -14.21 13.89
N THR A 144 7.94 -15.45 14.20
CA THR A 144 8.26 -16.61 13.36
C THR A 144 7.53 -16.60 12.03
N VAL A 145 6.22 -16.29 12.03
CA VAL A 145 5.41 -16.19 10.81
C VAL A 145 5.72 -14.92 10.02
N CYS A 146 6.14 -13.85 10.70
CA CYS A 146 6.53 -12.57 10.08
C CYS A 146 8.00 -12.48 9.68
N ALA A 147 8.86 -13.42 10.09
CA ALA A 147 10.29 -13.37 9.79
C ALA A 147 10.62 -13.28 8.28
N PRO A 148 9.94 -14.00 7.36
CA PRO A 148 10.19 -13.85 5.92
C PRO A 148 9.90 -12.43 5.43
N ALA A 149 8.78 -11.86 5.88
CA ALA A 149 8.38 -10.50 5.55
C ALA A 149 9.37 -9.45 6.08
N VAL A 150 9.77 -9.56 7.34
CA VAL A 150 10.73 -8.66 7.98
C VAL A 150 12.10 -8.71 7.28
N ARG A 151 12.55 -9.90 6.87
CA ARG A 151 13.77 -10.06 6.08
C ARG A 151 13.66 -9.38 4.73
N ASN A 152 12.58 -9.64 3.98
CA ASN A 152 12.36 -9.02 2.68
C ASN A 152 12.27 -7.50 2.80
N ALA A 153 11.54 -6.97 3.78
CA ALA A 153 11.43 -5.54 4.04
C ALA A 153 12.80 -4.88 4.29
N SER A 154 13.70 -5.59 4.96
CA SER A 154 15.07 -5.11 5.18
C SER A 154 15.87 -4.97 3.89
N ASP A 155 15.65 -5.83 2.89
CA ASP A 155 16.29 -5.72 1.58
C ASP A 155 15.84 -4.47 0.82
N PHE A 156 14.64 -3.97 1.13
CA PHE A 156 14.06 -2.72 0.64
C PHE A 156 14.37 -1.53 1.56
N GLY A 157 15.43 -1.61 2.37
CA GLY A 157 15.88 -0.49 3.20
C GLY A 157 15.04 -0.23 4.46
N LEU A 158 14.04 -1.05 4.77
CA LEU A 158 13.26 -0.94 6.01
C LEU A 158 13.98 -1.58 7.20
N TYR A 159 15.21 -1.16 7.45
CA TYR A 159 16.07 -1.71 8.51
C TYR A 159 15.46 -1.55 9.92
N TRP A 160 14.54 -0.61 10.09
CA TRP A 160 13.80 -0.37 11.33
C TRP A 160 12.85 -1.52 11.69
N LEU A 161 12.41 -2.33 10.72
CA LEU A 161 11.62 -3.55 10.97
C LEU A 161 12.47 -4.74 11.42
N LYS A 162 13.79 -4.63 11.57
CA LYS A 162 14.61 -5.79 11.99
C LYS A 162 14.40 -6.19 13.45
N SER A 163 14.04 -5.27 14.32
CA SER A 163 13.79 -5.56 15.73
C SER A 163 12.99 -4.46 16.40
N GLU A 164 12.35 -4.77 17.52
CA GLU A 164 11.58 -3.80 18.28
C GLU A 164 12.49 -2.67 18.82
N GLU A 165 13.74 -2.99 19.17
CA GLU A 165 14.71 -1.98 19.58
C GLU A 165 15.01 -1.01 18.44
N ARG A 166 15.12 -1.52 17.20
CA ARG A 166 15.33 -0.66 16.02
C ARG A 166 14.12 0.21 15.72
N LEU A 167 12.92 -0.37 15.75
CA LEU A 167 11.66 0.36 15.64
C LEU A 167 11.52 1.44 16.74
N GLN A 168 12.02 1.19 17.95
CA GLN A 168 11.99 2.18 19.02
C GLN A 168 13.09 3.24 18.87
N SER A 169 14.28 2.83 18.42
CA SER A 169 15.39 3.76 18.17
C SER A 169 15.05 4.75 17.06
N ALA A 170 14.27 4.32 16.06
CA ALA A 170 13.71 5.14 14.97
C ALA A 170 13.01 6.41 15.46
N CYS A 171 12.43 6.36 16.67
CA CYS A 171 11.58 7.41 17.21
C CYS A 171 12.24 8.32 18.24
N THR A 172 13.38 7.92 18.79
CA THR A 172 14.01 8.58 19.94
C THR A 172 15.22 9.42 19.57
N THR A 173 15.84 9.17 18.41
CA THR A 173 17.01 9.92 17.95
C THR A 173 16.55 10.96 16.94
N GLY A 174 16.71 12.25 17.24
CA GLY A 174 16.43 13.37 16.32
C GLY A 174 17.32 13.39 15.06
N ALA A 175 18.20 12.41 14.92
CA ALA A 175 18.94 12.09 13.72
C ALA A 175 19.13 10.56 13.67
N SER A 176 18.72 9.92 12.58
CA SER A 176 19.54 8.85 11.97
C SER A 176 19.48 7.40 12.49
N SER A 177 18.39 6.93 13.08
CA SER A 177 18.11 5.48 13.22
C SER A 177 17.16 4.96 12.14
N LEU A 178 16.32 5.85 11.63
CA LEU A 178 15.55 5.67 10.41
C LEU A 178 16.29 6.11 9.16
N GLN A 179 17.53 6.63 9.32
CA GLN A 179 18.30 7.33 8.30
C GLN A 179 17.95 6.72 6.97
N ALA A 180 17.05 7.42 6.25
CA ALA A 180 16.79 7.10 4.89
C ALA A 180 18.08 7.57 4.24
N ARG A 181 19.04 6.66 4.26
CA ARG A 181 20.00 6.49 3.20
C ARG A 181 19.28 6.96 1.94
N GLY A 182 19.87 7.91 1.20
CA GLY A 182 19.18 8.79 0.24
C GLY A 182 18.28 8.04 -0.73
N PRO A 183 17.48 8.70 -1.59
CA PRO A 183 16.47 8.03 -2.42
C PRO A 183 16.86 6.70 -3.09
N CYS A 184 18.15 6.51 -3.42
CA CYS A 184 18.72 5.29 -3.99
C CYS A 184 19.04 4.13 -3.03
N GLU A 185 18.99 4.36 -1.72
CA GLU A 185 19.48 3.44 -0.70
C GLU A 185 18.33 2.85 0.14
N TRP A 186 17.09 3.14 -0.24
CA TRP A 186 15.88 2.50 0.27
C TRP A 186 14.95 2.02 -0.88
N SER A 187 13.96 1.21 -0.52
CA SER A 187 12.94 0.62 -1.41
C SER A 187 13.54 -0.07 -2.63
N TYR A 188 12.88 0.05 -3.77
CA TYR A 188 13.24 -0.58 -5.02
C TYR A 188 14.49 0.01 -5.64
N ALA A 189 14.78 1.29 -5.41
CA ALA A 189 16.05 1.88 -5.82
C ALA A 189 17.24 1.21 -5.09
N ALA A 190 17.09 0.85 -3.81
CA ALA A 190 18.10 0.04 -3.12
C ALA A 190 18.24 -1.35 -3.75
N ARG A 191 17.12 -1.96 -4.18
CA ARG A 191 17.16 -3.24 -4.88
C ARG A 191 17.89 -3.10 -6.22
N VAL A 192 17.66 -2.01 -6.96
CA VAL A 192 18.41 -1.68 -8.18
C VAL A 192 19.90 -1.54 -7.88
N ALA A 193 20.27 -0.85 -6.79
CA ALA A 193 21.66 -0.71 -6.37
C ALA A 193 22.35 -2.06 -6.12
N GLN A 194 21.63 -3.11 -5.71
CA GLN A 194 22.21 -4.44 -5.47
C GLN A 194 22.70 -5.14 -6.75
N TYR A 195 22.11 -4.85 -7.92
CA TYR A 195 22.45 -5.51 -9.18
C TYR A 195 22.93 -4.55 -10.29
N ALA A 196 22.70 -3.25 -10.14
CA ALA A 196 23.17 -2.18 -11.01
C ALA A 196 23.68 -0.99 -10.16
N PRO A 197 24.73 -1.18 -9.34
CA PRO A 197 25.26 -0.12 -8.47
C PRO A 197 25.77 1.09 -9.26
N GLY A 198 26.35 0.87 -10.45
CA GLY A 198 26.78 1.94 -11.35
C GLY A 198 25.61 2.79 -11.86
N CYS A 199 24.42 2.21 -12.02
CA CYS A 199 23.24 2.93 -12.50
C CYS A 199 22.77 3.98 -11.49
N VAL A 200 22.58 3.57 -10.23
CA VAL A 200 22.15 4.50 -9.17
C VAL A 200 23.20 5.55 -8.83
N ALA A 201 24.50 5.20 -8.98
CA ALA A 201 25.59 6.15 -8.80
C ALA A 201 25.65 7.18 -9.94
N ALA A 202 25.40 6.75 -11.19
CA ALA A 202 25.39 7.63 -12.36
C ALA A 202 24.14 8.51 -12.42
N CYS A 203 22.99 7.99 -11.98
CA CYS A 203 21.69 8.62 -12.14
C CYS A 203 20.92 8.74 -10.81
N PRO A 204 21.44 9.49 -9.81
CA PRO A 204 20.81 9.56 -8.49
C PRO A 204 19.43 10.22 -8.48
N ALA A 205 19.15 11.09 -9.47
CA ALA A 205 17.87 11.78 -9.61
C ALA A 205 16.69 10.81 -9.83
N MET A 206 16.91 9.68 -10.50
CA MET A 206 15.84 8.72 -10.80
C MET A 206 15.27 8.05 -9.55
N CYS A 207 16.03 7.97 -8.46
CA CYS A 207 15.73 7.04 -7.38
C CYS A 207 14.45 7.39 -6.61
N GLY A 208 14.17 8.69 -6.43
CA GLY A 208 12.92 9.16 -5.81
C GLY A 208 11.70 8.80 -6.67
N PRO A 209 11.63 9.28 -7.91
CA PRO A 209 10.59 8.93 -8.87
C PRO A 209 10.44 7.43 -9.10
N LEU A 210 11.54 6.65 -9.10
CA LEU A 210 11.50 5.20 -9.26
C LEU A 210 10.75 4.53 -8.11
N ASN A 211 11.07 4.89 -6.87
CA ASN A 211 10.37 4.35 -5.72
C ASN A 211 8.89 4.74 -5.73
N GLN A 212 8.57 5.99 -6.09
CA GLN A 212 7.19 6.47 -6.23
C GLN A 212 6.43 5.71 -7.33
N ALA A 213 7.05 5.51 -8.49
CA ALA A 213 6.47 4.85 -9.64
C ALA A 213 6.12 3.39 -9.30
N ILE A 214 7.03 2.70 -8.62
CA ILE A 214 6.79 1.32 -8.21
C ILE A 214 5.70 1.26 -7.13
N TYR A 215 5.70 2.16 -6.15
CA TYR A 215 4.58 2.25 -5.20
C TYR A 215 3.24 2.46 -5.92
N ALA A 216 3.19 3.40 -6.87
CA ALA A 216 2.02 3.68 -7.68
C ALA A 216 1.56 2.45 -8.47
N TYR A 217 2.48 1.66 -9.03
CA TYR A 217 2.19 0.39 -9.69
C TYR A 217 1.44 -0.59 -8.76
N PHE A 218 1.89 -0.73 -7.52
CA PHE A 218 1.27 -1.66 -6.57
C PHE A 218 -0.04 -1.16 -5.97
N THR A 219 -0.31 0.14 -6.05
CA THR A 219 -1.58 0.71 -5.58
C THR A 219 -2.61 0.94 -6.69
N GLY A 220 -2.17 1.13 -7.93
CA GLY A 220 -3.02 1.56 -9.04
C GLY A 220 -2.65 0.96 -10.41
N GLY A 221 -1.78 -0.05 -10.44
CA GLY A 221 -1.39 -0.76 -11.65
C GLY A 221 -0.54 0.06 -12.62
N GLU A 222 -0.47 -0.40 -13.87
CA GLU A 222 0.38 0.19 -14.90
C GLU A 222 0.01 1.65 -15.23
N ALA A 223 -1.27 2.01 -15.17
CA ALA A 223 -1.70 3.39 -15.41
C ALA A 223 -1.11 4.37 -14.38
N ALA A 224 -1.08 3.97 -13.10
CA ALA A 224 -0.50 4.79 -12.04
C ALA A 224 1.03 4.84 -12.14
N LEU A 225 1.68 3.71 -12.47
CA LEU A 225 3.11 3.66 -12.80
C LEU A 225 3.46 4.67 -13.91
N ARG A 226 2.71 4.62 -15.01
CA ARG A 226 2.91 5.49 -16.18
C ARG A 226 2.78 6.96 -15.80
N GLY A 227 1.77 7.31 -15.01
CA GLY A 227 1.57 8.69 -14.54
C GLY A 227 2.80 9.25 -13.82
N VAL A 228 3.44 8.48 -12.94
CA VAL A 228 4.63 8.92 -12.22
C VAL A 228 5.85 9.01 -13.14
N LEU A 229 6.11 7.98 -13.94
CA LEU A 229 7.29 7.95 -14.81
C LEU A 229 7.23 9.04 -15.89
N CYS A 230 6.06 9.28 -16.48
CA CYS A 230 5.88 10.34 -17.46
C CYS A 230 5.91 11.73 -16.82
N GLY A 231 5.39 11.89 -15.60
CA GLY A 231 5.50 13.13 -14.83
C GLY A 231 6.92 13.47 -14.38
N SER A 232 7.80 12.47 -14.31
CA SER A 232 9.20 12.60 -13.86
C SER A 232 10.19 12.31 -14.99
N ARG A 233 9.81 12.57 -16.25
CA ARG A 233 10.58 12.16 -17.45
C ARG A 233 12.05 12.58 -17.38
N GLU A 234 12.30 13.82 -16.95
CA GLU A 234 13.65 14.40 -16.88
C GLU A 234 14.59 13.63 -15.93
N ASP A 235 14.05 13.09 -14.84
CA ASP A 235 14.82 12.29 -13.86
C ASP A 235 15.25 10.93 -14.41
N PHE A 236 14.57 10.44 -15.47
CA PHE A 236 14.85 9.15 -16.10
C PHE A 236 15.70 9.24 -17.37
N VAL A 237 15.95 10.42 -17.94
CA VAL A 237 16.76 10.56 -19.17
C VAL A 237 18.17 9.95 -19.00
N CYS A 238 18.77 10.16 -17.82
CA CYS A 238 20.10 9.60 -17.50
C CYS A 238 20.15 8.08 -17.62
N VAL A 239 19.05 7.39 -17.29
CA VAL A 239 18.96 5.91 -17.26
C VAL A 239 19.22 5.33 -18.65
N TYR A 240 18.78 6.01 -19.70
CA TYR A 240 18.99 5.56 -21.07
C TYR A 240 20.34 5.99 -21.64
N ALA A 241 20.90 7.10 -21.17
CA ALA A 241 22.23 7.56 -21.57
C ALA A 241 23.36 6.75 -20.92
N SER A 242 23.12 6.18 -19.74
CA SER A 242 24.10 5.40 -18.99
C SER A 242 24.04 3.91 -19.35
N GLY A 243 25.17 3.38 -19.85
CA GLY A 243 25.32 1.94 -20.06
C GLY A 243 25.19 1.11 -18.78
N GLU A 244 25.44 1.72 -17.62
CA GLU A 244 25.37 1.08 -16.30
C GLU A 244 23.94 0.66 -15.91
N CYS A 245 22.92 1.25 -16.55
CA CYS A 245 21.51 1.00 -16.26
C CYS A 245 20.89 -0.12 -17.09
N GLN A 246 21.59 -0.63 -18.11
CA GLN A 246 21.08 -1.69 -18.99
C GLN A 246 20.64 -2.97 -18.26
N PRO A 247 21.35 -3.45 -17.22
CA PRO A 247 20.89 -4.60 -16.44
C PRO A 247 19.55 -4.36 -15.74
N ALA A 248 19.27 -3.12 -15.31
CA ALA A 248 18.00 -2.76 -14.67
C ALA A 248 16.85 -2.66 -15.67
N ILE A 249 17.10 -2.02 -16.81
CA ILE A 249 16.13 -1.92 -17.91
C ILE A 249 15.73 -3.33 -18.39
N GLY A 250 16.70 -4.24 -18.55
CA GLY A 250 16.44 -5.61 -18.99
C GLY A 250 15.50 -6.39 -18.07
N ARG A 251 15.64 -6.22 -16.73
CA ARG A 251 14.73 -6.88 -15.78
C ARG A 251 13.31 -6.34 -15.84
N ILE A 252 13.13 -5.05 -16.11
CA ILE A 252 11.79 -4.45 -16.18
C ILE A 252 10.95 -5.07 -17.31
N ALA A 253 11.60 -5.44 -18.42
CA ALA A 253 10.93 -6.13 -19.52
C ALA A 253 10.40 -7.52 -19.12
N GLU A 254 11.02 -8.20 -18.13
CA GLU A 254 10.53 -9.49 -17.59
C GLU A 254 9.15 -9.34 -16.91
N PHE A 255 8.81 -8.13 -16.46
CA PHE A 255 7.51 -7.81 -15.86
C PHE A 255 6.47 -7.37 -16.91
N GLY A 256 6.75 -7.51 -18.20
CA GLY A 256 5.86 -7.13 -19.29
C GLY A 256 5.85 -5.63 -19.62
N ILE A 257 6.63 -4.82 -18.91
CA ILE A 257 6.70 -3.36 -19.09
C ILE A 257 7.73 -3.05 -20.18
N THR A 258 7.35 -3.34 -21.43
CA THR A 258 8.25 -3.27 -22.59
C THR A 258 8.52 -1.85 -23.09
N TRP A 259 7.64 -0.90 -22.78
CA TRP A 259 7.80 0.50 -23.19
C TRP A 259 8.93 1.23 -22.45
N LEU A 260 9.48 0.64 -21.38
CA LEU A 260 10.68 1.14 -20.69
C LEU A 260 11.99 0.57 -21.24
N ALA A 261 11.94 -0.30 -22.25
CA ALA A 261 13.13 -0.98 -22.77
C ALA A 261 14.10 -0.03 -23.49
N THR A 262 13.61 1.08 -24.03
CA THR A 262 14.43 2.07 -24.74
C THR A 262 13.90 3.47 -24.48
N GLN A 263 14.77 4.47 -24.62
CA GLN A 263 14.35 5.87 -24.50
C GLN A 263 13.25 6.23 -25.51
N GLY A 264 13.35 5.75 -26.76
CA GLY A 264 12.35 6.04 -27.78
C GLY A 264 10.98 5.45 -27.45
N ALA A 265 10.93 4.23 -26.91
CA ALA A 265 9.67 3.62 -26.45
C ALA A 265 9.09 4.37 -25.24
N PHE A 266 9.96 4.78 -24.31
CA PHE A 266 9.56 5.57 -23.14
C PHE A 266 8.98 6.93 -23.54
N ASP A 267 9.66 7.61 -24.46
CA ASP A 267 9.24 8.91 -24.97
C ASP A 267 7.93 8.84 -25.74
N ALA A 268 7.72 7.75 -26.50
CA ALA A 268 6.49 7.50 -27.25
C ALA A 268 5.31 7.19 -26.31
N GLU A 269 5.50 6.33 -25.31
CA GLU A 269 4.45 6.01 -24.33
C GLU A 269 4.00 7.25 -23.57
N CYS A 270 4.96 8.07 -23.14
CA CYS A 270 4.66 9.29 -22.40
C CYS A 270 4.18 10.46 -23.28
N ALA A 271 4.01 10.27 -24.59
CA ALA A 271 3.43 11.23 -25.51
C ALA A 271 2.03 10.83 -26.01
N ALA A 272 1.59 9.60 -25.73
CA ALA A 272 0.28 9.05 -26.06
C ALA A 272 -0.80 9.50 -25.06
#